data_AF-A0A126QQ75-F1
#
_entry.id   AF-A0A126QQ75-F1
#
_cell.length_a   1.000
_cell.length_b   1.000
_cell.length_c   1.000
_cell.angle_alpha   90.00
_cell.angle_beta   90.00
_cell.angle_gamma   90.00
#
_symmetry.space_group_name_H-M   'P 1'
#
loop_
_entity.id
_entity.type
_entity.pdbx_description
1 polymer ?
#
loop_
_entity_poly.entity_id
_entity_poly.type
_entity_poly.pdbx_seq_one_letter_code
_entity_poly.pdbx_strand_id
1 'polypeptide(L)'
;MSDETPKGAILQRDKKTYAIVPRTPVGLVTPDVLEALARVARKFEIPIMKITSGQRIALVGLEKEQVDQVWDDLKMDIGPAVGLCVHYVQACPGTAVCKLGVRDSLGLGLELEEMFVGAELPAKLKVGVSGCPMCCAESYVRDVGLIGKPKGWTLVVGGNASGRPRIADEVADGLTREEAVELVRRFLDYYRENGGTRMRSARMLHKVGIEAVKQAIL
;
A
#
# COMPACT_ATOMS: atom_id res chain seq x y z
N MET A 1 14.93 -9.92 26.55
CA MET A 1 14.67 -8.88 25.55
C MET A 1 13.17 -8.82 25.31
N SER A 2 12.42 -8.16 26.18
CA SER A 2 10.99 -7.89 25.98
C SER A 2 10.76 -6.44 26.35
N ASP A 3 11.33 -5.56 25.54
CA ASP A 3 10.96 -4.16 25.58
C ASP A 3 9.85 -4.03 24.53
N GLU A 4 8.61 -4.09 25.00
CA GLU A 4 7.42 -4.13 24.15
C GLU A 4 7.42 -2.87 23.28
N THR A 5 7.56 -3.07 21.96
CA THR A 5 7.51 -1.97 20.99
C THR A 5 6.09 -1.39 21.05
N PRO A 6 5.93 -0.07 21.24
CA PRO A 6 4.60 0.54 21.29
C PRO A 6 3.79 0.22 20.03
N LYS A 7 2.46 0.17 20.16
CA LYS A 7 1.57 -0.23 19.07
C LYS A 7 1.73 0.71 17.86
N GLY A 8 1.91 0.14 16.67
CA GLY A 8 2.08 0.92 15.44
C GLY A 8 3.44 1.64 15.32
N ALA A 9 4.36 1.41 16.26
CA ALA A 9 5.68 2.00 16.28
C ALA A 9 6.70 1.13 15.54
N ILE A 10 7.71 1.78 14.99
CA ILE A 10 8.81 1.16 14.24
C ILE A 10 10.12 1.58 14.90
N LEU A 11 10.81 0.66 15.56
CA LEU A 11 12.11 0.94 16.18
C LEU A 11 13.13 1.39 15.11
N GLN A 12 13.80 2.52 15.36
CA GLN A 12 14.78 3.11 14.45
C GLN A 12 16.20 2.54 14.68
N ARG A 13 17.12 2.93 13.79
CA ARG A 13 18.50 2.41 13.74
C ARG A 13 19.28 2.62 15.05
N ASP A 14 19.00 3.70 15.76
CA ASP A 14 19.60 4.02 17.06
C ASP A 14 19.16 3.09 18.20
N LYS A 15 18.15 2.24 17.95
CA LYS A 15 17.52 1.32 18.91
C LYS A 15 16.91 2.03 20.12
N LYS A 16 16.58 3.32 19.98
CA LYS A 16 16.00 4.16 21.04
C LYS A 16 14.74 4.85 20.55
N THR A 17 14.81 5.46 19.37
CA THR A 17 13.70 6.23 18.83
C THR A 17 12.80 5.37 17.95
N TYR A 18 11.60 5.88 17.70
CA TYR A 18 10.54 5.22 16.96
C TYR A 18 10.06 6.09 15.80
N ALA A 19 9.46 5.41 14.82
CA ALA A 19 8.66 6.05 13.79
C ALA A 19 7.23 5.53 13.84
N ILE A 20 6.29 6.38 13.45
CA ILE A 20 4.90 5.98 13.18
C ILE A 20 4.49 6.43 11.78
N VAL A 21 3.48 5.75 11.24
CA VAL A 21 2.89 6.10 9.94
C VAL A 21 1.38 6.19 10.12
N PRO A 22 0.82 7.39 10.26
CA PRO A 22 -0.63 7.58 10.24
C PRO A 22 -1.21 7.13 8.91
N ARG A 23 -2.40 6.53 8.95
CA ARG A 23 -3.09 6.06 7.75
C ARG A 23 -3.59 7.24 6.93
N THR A 24 -3.17 7.31 5.68
CA THR A 24 -3.62 8.31 4.69
C THR A 24 -4.10 7.58 3.44
N PRO A 25 -5.40 7.24 3.38
CA PRO A 25 -5.92 6.37 2.35
C PRO A 25 -5.60 6.86 0.94
N VAL A 26 -5.08 5.98 0.09
CA VAL A 26 -4.61 6.25 -1.28
C VAL A 26 -3.73 7.50 -1.44
N GLY A 27 -3.09 7.96 -0.36
CA GLY A 27 -2.30 9.18 -0.33
C GLY A 27 -3.10 10.49 -0.28
N LEU A 28 -4.41 10.44 0.00
CA LEU A 28 -5.23 11.62 0.20
C LEU A 28 -5.06 12.19 1.60
N VAL A 29 -4.93 13.51 1.67
CA VAL A 29 -4.84 14.28 2.91
C VAL A 29 -5.68 15.55 2.78
N THR A 30 -6.38 15.90 3.86
CA THR A 30 -7.10 17.17 3.98
C THR A 30 -6.22 18.20 4.68
N PRO A 31 -6.57 19.51 4.61
CA PRO A 31 -5.94 20.53 5.44
C PRO A 31 -5.94 20.15 6.93
N ASP A 32 -7.07 19.66 7.46
CA ASP A 32 -7.18 19.24 8.87
C ASP A 32 -6.19 18.14 9.24
N VAL A 33 -5.98 17.14 8.36
CA VAL A 33 -4.99 16.09 8.56
C VAL A 33 -3.58 16.69 8.58
N LEU A 34 -3.26 17.58 7.65
CA LEU A 34 -1.95 18.24 7.60
C LEU A 34 -1.70 19.13 8.82
N GLU A 35 -2.71 19.86 9.28
CA GLU A 35 -2.65 20.67 10.49
C GLU A 35 -2.47 19.81 11.74
N ALA A 36 -3.18 18.67 11.85
CA ALA A 36 -3.01 17.73 12.95
C ALA A 36 -1.58 17.17 12.98
N LEU A 37 -1.06 16.72 11.84
CA LEU A 37 0.32 16.23 11.71
C LEU A 37 1.34 17.31 12.09
N ALA A 38 1.18 18.54 11.60
CA ALA A 38 2.08 19.64 11.90
C ALA A 38 2.02 20.06 13.38
N ARG A 39 0.83 20.09 13.97
CA ARG A 39 0.62 20.40 15.40
C ARG A 39 1.34 19.38 16.29
N VAL A 40 1.15 18.09 16.00
CA VAL A 40 1.78 17.00 16.75
C VAL A 40 3.29 17.02 16.57
N ALA A 41 3.78 17.18 15.33
CA ALA A 41 5.21 17.27 15.07
C ALA A 41 5.88 18.41 15.86
N ARG A 42 5.23 19.58 15.97
CA ARG A 42 5.73 20.70 16.78
C ARG A 42 5.64 20.41 18.28
N LYS A 43 4.50 19.91 18.77
CA LYS A 43 4.26 19.67 20.20
C LYS A 43 5.26 18.68 20.80
N PHE A 44 5.60 17.63 20.06
CA PHE A 44 6.52 16.58 20.51
C PHE A 44 7.95 16.75 19.97
N GLU A 45 8.24 17.89 19.33
CA GLU A 45 9.54 18.20 18.73
C GLU A 45 10.07 17.09 17.81
N ILE A 46 9.17 16.49 17.02
CA ILE A 46 9.49 15.36 16.15
C ILE A 46 10.45 15.87 15.05
N PRO A 47 11.66 15.31 14.95
CA PRO A 47 12.71 15.89 14.11
C PRO A 47 12.49 15.65 12.61
N ILE A 48 11.71 14.63 12.23
CA ILE A 48 11.54 14.23 10.83
C ILE A 48 10.07 13.95 10.51
N MET A 49 9.56 14.69 9.52
CA MET A 49 8.33 14.37 8.79
C MET A 49 8.71 13.97 7.36
N LYS A 50 8.42 12.73 6.95
CA LYS A 50 8.88 12.19 5.66
C LYS A 50 7.73 11.70 4.80
N ILE A 51 7.62 12.26 3.59
CA ILE A 51 6.81 11.66 2.51
C ILE A 51 7.49 10.37 2.04
N THR A 52 6.75 9.26 2.10
CA THR A 52 7.20 7.92 1.76
C THR A 52 6.88 7.56 0.31
N SER A 53 7.51 6.51 -0.23
CA SER A 53 7.21 6.01 -1.58
C SER A 53 5.81 5.41 -1.72
N GLY A 54 5.07 5.22 -0.63
CA GLY A 54 3.66 4.84 -0.66
C GLY A 54 2.70 6.03 -0.64
N GLN A 55 3.18 7.25 -0.88
CA GLN A 55 2.39 8.49 -0.79
C GLN A 55 1.79 8.75 0.60
N ARG A 56 2.49 8.31 1.66
CA ARG A 56 2.11 8.53 3.07
C ARG A 56 3.12 9.42 3.79
N ILE A 57 2.75 10.00 4.93
CA ILE A 57 3.66 10.77 5.79
C ILE A 57 4.07 9.91 7.00
N ALA A 58 5.37 9.79 7.24
CA ALA A 58 5.93 9.17 8.43
C ALA A 58 6.46 10.23 9.40
N LEU A 59 6.23 10.02 10.69
CA LEU A 59 6.79 10.82 11.78
C LEU A 59 7.90 10.00 12.43
N VAL A 60 9.14 10.50 12.44
CA VAL A 60 10.34 9.72 12.82
C VAL A 60 11.16 10.47 13.85
N GLY A 61 11.66 9.73 14.85
CA GLY A 61 12.48 10.27 15.95
C GLY A 61 11.69 10.49 17.23
N LEU A 62 10.64 9.70 17.45
CA LEU A 62 9.84 9.72 18.68
C LEU A 62 10.55 8.95 19.79
N GLU A 63 10.57 9.50 21.00
CA GLU A 63 10.92 8.73 22.19
C GLU A 63 9.81 7.70 22.49
N LYS A 64 10.14 6.60 23.18
CA LYS A 64 9.21 5.50 23.43
C LYS A 64 7.93 5.97 24.12
N GLU A 65 8.08 6.84 25.12
CA GLU A 65 7.02 7.35 25.99
C GLU A 65 6.09 8.36 25.28
N GLN A 66 6.54 8.89 24.13
CA GLN A 66 5.75 9.85 23.33
C GLN A 66 4.76 9.14 22.40
N VAL A 67 4.99 7.88 22.04
CA VAL A 67 4.25 7.22 20.95
C VAL A 67 2.75 7.18 21.20
N ASP A 68 2.32 6.75 22.38
CA ASP A 68 0.89 6.64 22.69
C ASP A 68 0.22 8.01 22.75
N GLN A 69 0.89 9.02 23.35
CA GLN A 69 0.40 10.40 23.41
C GLN A 69 0.25 11.03 22.02
N VAL A 70 1.18 10.70 21.12
CA VAL A 70 1.13 11.14 19.72
C VAL A 70 -0.07 10.53 18.99
N TRP A 71 -0.37 9.25 19.20
CA TRP A 71 -1.56 8.62 18.63
C TRP A 71 -2.86 9.23 19.16
N ASP A 72 -2.93 9.48 20.46
CA ASP A 72 -4.09 10.11 21.11
C ASP A 72 -4.36 11.54 20.59
N ASP A 73 -3.30 12.31 20.34
CA ASP A 73 -3.39 13.66 19.77
C ASP A 73 -3.75 13.66 18.28
N LEU A 74 -3.26 12.68 17.52
CA LEU A 74 -3.55 12.55 16.09
C LEU A 74 -4.98 12.09 15.84
N LYS A 75 -5.48 11.15 16.66
CA LYS A 75 -6.79 10.49 16.45
C LYS A 75 -6.95 9.89 15.05
N MET A 76 -5.86 9.35 14.52
CA MET A 76 -5.79 8.72 13.21
C MET A 76 -5.52 7.22 13.35
N ASP A 77 -5.97 6.43 12.39
CA ASP A 77 -5.65 5.01 12.33
C ASP A 77 -4.16 4.77 12.05
N ILE A 78 -3.67 3.62 12.48
CA ILE A 78 -2.32 3.14 12.18
C ILE A 78 -2.28 2.67 10.72
N GLY A 79 -1.38 3.26 9.92
CA GLY A 79 -1.05 2.77 8.59
C GLY A 79 -0.04 1.63 8.67
N PRO A 80 -0.34 0.41 8.20
CA PRO A 80 0.61 -0.70 8.24
C PRO A 80 1.91 -0.36 7.50
N ALA A 81 3.03 -0.44 8.21
CA ALA A 81 4.36 -0.11 7.68
C ALA A 81 5.41 -1.17 8.05
N VAL A 82 5.12 -1.93 9.11
CA VAL A 82 5.80 -3.15 9.53
C VAL A 82 4.77 -4.27 9.59
N GLY A 83 5.15 -5.48 9.18
CA GLY A 83 4.24 -6.63 9.14
C GLY A 83 4.18 -7.35 7.79
N LEU A 84 3.70 -8.60 7.84
CA LEU A 84 3.47 -9.46 6.68
C LEU A 84 2.01 -9.32 6.27
N CYS A 85 1.68 -8.20 5.63
CA CYS A 85 0.31 -7.85 5.26
C CYS A 85 0.28 -6.91 4.04
N VAL A 86 -0.92 -6.56 3.58
CA VAL A 86 -1.11 -5.45 2.64
C VAL A 86 -0.78 -4.14 3.36
N HIS A 87 0.24 -3.43 2.88
CA HIS A 87 0.74 -2.21 3.53
C HIS A 87 -0.07 -0.97 3.16
N TYR A 88 -0.35 -0.79 1.87
CA TYR A 88 -1.03 0.38 1.35
C TYR A 88 -1.53 0.14 -0.07
N VAL A 89 -2.52 0.95 -0.44
CA VAL A 89 -2.93 1.20 -1.82
C VAL A 89 -2.45 2.59 -2.22
N GLN A 90 -1.84 2.71 -3.39
CA GLN A 90 -1.45 3.98 -3.99
C GLN A 90 -2.35 4.23 -5.20
N ALA A 91 -2.91 5.43 -5.35
CA ALA A 91 -3.71 5.76 -6.52
C ALA A 91 -3.31 7.11 -7.13
N CYS A 92 -3.45 7.23 -8.45
CA CYS A 92 -3.37 8.54 -9.09
C CYS A 92 -4.73 9.26 -9.03
N PRO A 93 -4.80 10.57 -9.35
CA PRO A 93 -6.05 11.30 -9.23
C PRO A 93 -7.19 10.83 -10.16
N GLY A 94 -6.88 10.06 -11.22
CA GLY A 94 -7.88 9.47 -12.10
C GLY A 94 -8.86 10.49 -12.71
N THR A 95 -10.08 10.03 -13.00
CA THR A 95 -11.15 10.88 -13.54
C THR A 95 -11.67 11.92 -12.55
N ALA A 96 -11.26 11.89 -11.28
CA ALA A 96 -11.72 12.88 -10.29
C ALA A 96 -11.22 14.29 -10.63
N VAL A 97 -9.98 14.42 -11.13
CA VAL A 97 -9.38 15.73 -11.45
C VAL A 97 -8.41 15.71 -12.65
N CYS A 98 -7.88 14.57 -13.07
CA CYS A 98 -6.84 14.53 -14.09
C CYS A 98 -7.43 14.54 -15.51
N LYS A 99 -6.96 15.44 -16.37
CA LYS A 99 -7.34 15.52 -17.79
C LYS A 99 -7.06 14.23 -18.58
N LEU A 100 -6.04 13.46 -18.17
CA LEU A 100 -5.68 12.18 -18.78
C LEU A 100 -6.36 10.98 -18.12
N GLY A 101 -7.16 11.20 -17.07
CA GLY A 101 -7.86 10.14 -16.36
C GLY A 101 -8.87 9.46 -17.27
N VAL A 102 -8.80 8.13 -17.35
CA VAL A 102 -9.74 7.31 -18.14
C VAL A 102 -10.75 6.61 -17.23
N ARG A 103 -10.31 6.22 -16.02
CA ARG A 103 -11.13 5.57 -15.00
C ARG A 103 -10.90 6.19 -13.62
N ASP A 104 -11.85 5.96 -12.72
CA ASP A 104 -11.81 6.43 -11.33
C ASP A 104 -10.86 5.56 -10.48
N SER A 105 -9.57 5.93 -10.46
CA SER A 105 -8.56 5.26 -9.66
C SER A 105 -8.63 5.58 -8.17
N LEU A 106 -9.14 6.75 -7.78
CA LEU A 106 -9.28 7.09 -6.37
C LEU A 106 -10.39 6.25 -5.74
N GLY A 107 -11.56 6.19 -6.37
CA GLY A 107 -12.68 5.39 -5.87
C GLY A 107 -12.33 3.90 -5.77
N LEU A 108 -11.74 3.31 -6.82
CA LEU A 108 -11.31 1.91 -6.77
C LEU A 108 -10.17 1.70 -5.76
N GLY A 109 -9.22 2.63 -5.68
CA GLY A 109 -8.14 2.54 -4.70
C GLY A 109 -8.64 2.53 -3.26
N LEU A 110 -9.61 3.40 -2.93
CA LEU A 110 -10.21 3.47 -1.60
C LEU A 110 -10.96 2.19 -1.23
N GLU A 111 -11.71 1.62 -2.18
CA GLU A 111 -12.41 0.34 -1.98
C GLU A 111 -11.42 -0.79 -1.68
N LEU A 112 -10.37 -0.95 -2.48
CA LEU A 112 -9.34 -1.96 -2.23
C LEU A 112 -8.62 -1.74 -0.90
N GLU A 113 -8.47 -0.48 -0.49
CA GLU A 113 -7.83 -0.15 0.77
C GLU A 113 -8.67 -0.60 1.96
N GLU A 114 -9.96 -0.25 1.95
CA GLU A 114 -10.92 -0.65 2.98
C GLU A 114 -11.02 -2.16 3.10
N MET A 115 -11.02 -2.87 1.96
CA MET A 115 -11.15 -4.33 1.95
C MET A 115 -9.88 -5.07 2.38
N PHE A 116 -8.70 -4.59 2.01
CA PHE A 116 -7.49 -5.41 2.04
C PHE A 116 -6.35 -4.90 2.90
N VAL A 117 -6.26 -3.60 3.24
CA VAL A 117 -5.14 -3.11 4.06
C VAL A 117 -5.13 -3.80 5.43
N GLY A 118 -3.96 -4.29 5.82
CA GLY A 118 -3.80 -5.07 7.05
C GLY A 118 -4.08 -6.57 6.89
N ALA A 119 -4.63 -7.03 5.77
CA ALA A 119 -4.85 -8.47 5.53
C ALA A 119 -3.52 -9.24 5.58
N GLU A 120 -3.49 -10.30 6.39
CA GLU A 120 -2.29 -11.12 6.59
C GLU A 120 -1.91 -11.89 5.33
N LEU A 121 -0.61 -11.80 5.01
CA LEU A 121 -0.01 -12.37 3.81
C LEU A 121 1.39 -12.90 4.13
N PRO A 122 1.99 -13.72 3.26
CA PRO A 122 3.30 -14.30 3.55
C PRO A 122 4.44 -13.27 3.59
N ALA A 123 4.29 -12.15 2.90
CA ALA A 123 5.17 -10.98 3.01
C ALA A 123 4.40 -9.68 2.78
N LYS A 124 5.08 -8.53 2.96
CA LYS A 124 4.49 -7.22 2.67
C LYS A 124 4.03 -7.11 1.20
N LEU A 125 2.82 -6.59 1.01
CA LEU A 125 2.20 -6.40 -0.30
C LEU A 125 1.84 -4.93 -0.51
N LYS A 126 2.04 -4.44 -1.74
CA LYS A 126 1.74 -3.06 -2.14
C LYS A 126 0.86 -3.05 -3.38
N VAL A 127 -0.15 -2.17 -3.39
CA VAL A 127 -1.09 -2.05 -4.51
C VAL A 127 -0.91 -0.69 -5.20
N GLY A 128 -1.01 -0.67 -6.54
CA GLY A 128 -1.02 0.57 -7.33
C GLY A 128 -2.19 0.63 -8.30
N VAL A 129 -3.03 1.66 -8.19
CA VAL A 129 -4.22 1.88 -9.03
C VAL A 129 -4.02 3.13 -9.89
N SER A 130 -3.80 2.94 -11.18
CA SER A 130 -3.59 4.02 -12.14
C SER A 130 -4.82 4.15 -13.04
N GLY A 131 -5.46 5.31 -13.06
CA GLY A 131 -6.68 5.54 -13.87
C GLY A 131 -6.45 5.62 -15.38
N CYS A 132 -5.20 5.54 -15.86
CA CYS A 132 -4.84 5.50 -17.28
C CYS A 132 -3.45 4.85 -17.51
N PRO A 133 -3.06 4.57 -18.77
CA PRO A 133 -1.77 3.95 -19.10
C PRO A 133 -0.52 4.75 -18.73
N MET A 134 -0.63 6.03 -18.35
CA MET A 134 0.50 6.82 -17.82
C MET A 134 1.07 6.23 -16.53
N CYS A 135 0.31 5.38 -15.84
CA CYS A 135 0.79 4.55 -14.73
C CYS A 135 1.39 5.36 -13.56
N CYS A 136 0.83 6.53 -13.23
CA CYS A 136 1.35 7.40 -12.18
C CYS A 136 1.32 6.78 -10.76
N ALA A 137 0.55 5.70 -10.55
CA ALA A 137 0.57 4.93 -9.29
C ALA A 137 1.61 3.79 -9.28
N GLU A 138 2.49 3.73 -10.29
CA GLU A 138 3.54 2.72 -10.44
C GLU A 138 2.99 1.28 -10.50
N SER A 139 1.77 1.10 -11.02
CA SER A 139 1.01 -0.17 -11.01
C SER A 139 1.81 -1.38 -11.51
N TYR A 140 2.65 -1.22 -12.54
CA TYR A 140 3.49 -2.31 -13.08
C TYR A 140 4.63 -2.77 -12.17
N VAL A 141 5.00 -2.00 -11.14
CA VAL A 141 6.08 -2.36 -10.20
C VAL A 141 5.57 -2.52 -8.76
N ARG A 142 4.25 -2.63 -8.62
CA ARG A 142 3.56 -3.01 -7.38
C ARG A 142 3.23 -4.50 -7.41
N ASP A 143 3.06 -5.09 -6.24
CA ASP A 143 2.76 -6.53 -6.11
C ASP A 143 1.42 -6.86 -6.79
N VAL A 144 0.46 -5.91 -6.73
CA VAL A 144 -0.80 -5.88 -7.47
C VAL A 144 -0.94 -4.51 -8.13
N GLY A 145 -1.29 -4.47 -9.42
CA GLY A 145 -1.50 -3.26 -10.19
C GLY A 145 -2.80 -3.29 -10.96
N LEU A 146 -3.51 -2.16 -10.97
CA LEU A 146 -4.70 -1.93 -11.79
C LEU A 146 -4.49 -0.72 -12.69
N ILE A 147 -4.73 -0.89 -13.99
CA ILE A 147 -4.54 0.15 -15.00
C ILE A 147 -5.86 0.39 -15.74
N GLY A 148 -6.36 1.61 -15.69
CA GLY A 148 -7.58 2.02 -16.38
C GLY A 148 -7.35 2.15 -17.88
N LYS A 149 -8.25 1.55 -18.67
CA LYS A 149 -8.34 1.68 -20.13
C LYS A 149 -9.79 2.01 -20.53
N PRO A 150 -10.03 2.45 -21.78
CA PRO A 150 -11.40 2.70 -22.25
C PRO A 150 -12.32 1.49 -22.11
N LYS A 151 -11.80 0.28 -22.35
CA LYS A 151 -12.58 -0.98 -22.29
C LYS A 151 -12.76 -1.56 -20.88
N GLY A 152 -12.08 -1.05 -19.86
CA GLY A 152 -12.14 -1.58 -18.50
C GLY A 152 -10.81 -1.43 -17.77
N TRP A 153 -10.58 -2.29 -16.78
CA TRP A 153 -9.32 -2.36 -16.04
C TRP A 153 -8.45 -3.51 -16.53
N THR A 154 -7.14 -3.27 -16.54
CA THR A 154 -6.12 -4.32 -16.66
C THR A 154 -5.60 -4.66 -15.27
N LEU A 155 -5.65 -5.93 -14.90
CA LEU A 155 -5.00 -6.44 -13.69
C LEU A 155 -3.61 -6.97 -14.04
N VAL A 156 -2.59 -6.49 -13.32
CA VAL A 156 -1.21 -6.98 -13.38
C VAL A 156 -0.74 -7.40 -11.99
N VAL A 157 0.09 -8.45 -11.91
CA VAL A 157 0.57 -9.00 -10.63
C VAL A 157 2.05 -9.34 -10.63
N GLY A 158 2.64 -9.39 -9.43
CA GLY A 158 4.03 -9.83 -9.24
C GLY A 158 5.07 -8.76 -9.60
N GLY A 159 4.69 -7.48 -9.65
CA GLY A 159 5.64 -6.37 -9.77
C GLY A 159 6.43 -6.16 -8.48
N ASN A 160 7.64 -5.61 -8.61
CA ASN A 160 8.49 -5.32 -7.45
C ASN A 160 9.49 -4.20 -7.76
N ALA A 161 9.42 -3.09 -7.01
CA ALA A 161 10.39 -1.99 -7.08
C ALA A 161 11.57 -2.10 -6.08
N SER A 162 11.78 -3.26 -5.44
CA SER A 162 12.84 -3.46 -4.43
C SER A 162 14.13 -4.05 -5.04
N GLY A 163 15.03 -4.58 -4.21
CA GLY A 163 16.42 -4.95 -4.59
C GLY A 163 16.58 -6.02 -5.68
N ARG A 164 15.49 -6.58 -6.19
CA ARG A 164 15.46 -7.30 -7.46
C ARG A 164 14.23 -6.83 -8.24
N PRO A 165 14.36 -5.75 -9.02
CA PRO A 165 13.26 -5.14 -9.74
C PRO A 165 12.57 -6.13 -10.68
N ARG A 166 11.25 -6.01 -10.82
CA ARG A 166 10.44 -6.84 -11.71
C ARG A 166 9.22 -6.08 -12.18
N ILE A 167 8.96 -6.14 -13.48
CA ILE A 167 7.71 -5.67 -14.09
C ILE A 167 6.65 -6.77 -13.89
N ALA A 168 5.45 -6.36 -13.48
CA ALA A 168 4.30 -7.23 -13.28
C ALA A 168 3.80 -7.85 -14.59
N ASP A 169 3.22 -9.04 -14.51
CA ASP A 169 2.59 -9.70 -15.66
C ASP A 169 1.10 -9.42 -15.69
N GLU A 170 0.55 -9.28 -16.88
CA GLU A 170 -0.88 -9.12 -17.10
C GLU A 170 -1.63 -10.43 -16.82
N VAL A 171 -2.66 -10.35 -15.97
CA VAL A 171 -3.58 -11.44 -15.65
C VAL A 171 -4.77 -11.39 -16.60
N ALA A 172 -5.44 -10.25 -16.67
CA ALA A 172 -6.64 -10.02 -17.48
C ALA A 172 -6.79 -8.54 -17.83
N ASP A 173 -7.53 -8.26 -18.90
CA ASP A 173 -7.82 -6.93 -19.41
C ASP A 173 -9.32 -6.76 -19.70
N GLY A 174 -9.79 -5.51 -19.78
CA GLY A 174 -11.19 -5.21 -20.08
C GLY A 174 -12.15 -5.49 -18.92
N LEU A 175 -11.63 -5.59 -17.70
CA LEU A 175 -12.41 -5.91 -16.51
C LEU A 175 -13.34 -4.75 -16.11
N THR A 176 -14.53 -5.09 -15.62
CA THR A 176 -15.35 -4.18 -14.81
C THR A 176 -14.65 -3.89 -13.48
N ARG A 177 -15.17 -2.92 -12.71
CA ARG A 177 -14.61 -2.59 -11.39
C ARG A 177 -14.77 -3.77 -10.45
N GLU A 178 -15.92 -4.43 -10.49
CA GLU A 178 -16.31 -5.56 -9.65
C GLU A 178 -15.45 -6.79 -9.96
N GLU A 179 -15.26 -7.12 -11.25
CA GLU A 179 -14.36 -8.20 -11.66
C GLU A 179 -12.91 -7.93 -11.25
N ALA A 180 -12.45 -6.68 -11.37
CA ALA A 180 -11.11 -6.31 -10.94
C ALA A 180 -10.90 -6.52 -9.43
N VAL A 181 -11.84 -6.09 -8.60
CA VAL A 181 -11.80 -6.31 -7.13
C VAL A 181 -11.81 -7.80 -6.80
N GLU A 182 -12.69 -8.56 -7.44
CA GLU A 182 -12.80 -10.00 -7.23
C GLU A 182 -11.51 -10.75 -7.63
N LEU A 183 -10.90 -10.42 -8.76
CA LEU A 183 -9.63 -11.02 -9.17
C LEU A 183 -8.47 -10.62 -8.26
N VAL A 184 -8.46 -9.40 -7.72
CA VAL A 184 -7.49 -9.00 -6.68
C VAL A 184 -7.66 -9.88 -5.45
N ARG A 185 -8.89 -10.08 -4.96
CA ARG A 185 -9.17 -10.96 -3.81
C ARG A 185 -8.66 -12.38 -4.07
N ARG A 186 -9.01 -12.99 -5.20
CA ARG A 186 -8.55 -14.34 -5.59
C ARG A 186 -7.03 -14.43 -5.67
N PHE A 187 -6.36 -13.40 -6.20
CA PHE A 187 -4.90 -13.36 -6.22
C PHE A 187 -4.30 -13.29 -4.82
N LEU A 188 -4.88 -12.49 -3.90
CA LEU A 188 -4.42 -12.42 -2.52
C LEU A 188 -4.58 -13.76 -1.79
N ASP A 189 -5.69 -14.45 -2.02
CA ASP A 189 -5.96 -15.79 -1.48
C ASP A 189 -4.95 -16.81 -2.03
N TYR A 190 -4.75 -16.85 -3.36
CA TYR A 190 -3.73 -17.67 -3.99
C TYR A 190 -2.34 -17.37 -3.44
N TYR A 191 -2.01 -16.09 -3.22
CA TYR A 191 -0.73 -15.70 -2.64
C TYR A 191 -0.58 -16.14 -1.19
N ARG A 192 -1.65 -16.12 -0.39
CA ARG A 192 -1.61 -16.63 0.98
C ARG A 192 -1.23 -18.11 1.01
N GLU A 193 -1.80 -18.90 0.10
CA GLU A 193 -1.58 -20.35 0.03
C GLU A 193 -0.21 -20.73 -0.56
N ASN A 194 0.23 -20.00 -1.58
CA ASN A 194 1.41 -20.36 -2.37
C ASN A 194 2.66 -19.53 -2.03
N GLY A 195 2.51 -18.49 -1.21
CA GLY A 195 3.49 -17.43 -1.07
C GLY A 195 4.69 -17.73 -0.19
N GLY A 196 4.69 -18.80 0.62
CA GLY A 196 5.81 -19.21 1.47
C GLY A 196 6.29 -18.16 2.49
N THR A 197 6.96 -18.58 3.56
CA THR A 197 7.35 -17.67 4.65
C THR A 197 8.23 -16.51 4.16
N ARG A 198 7.76 -15.26 4.36
CA ARG A 198 8.47 -14.01 4.00
C ARG A 198 8.85 -13.88 2.52
N MET A 199 8.22 -14.64 1.64
CA MET A 199 8.48 -14.56 0.21
C MET A 199 7.52 -13.59 -0.48
N ARG A 200 8.05 -12.62 -1.21
CA ARG A 200 7.29 -11.59 -1.96
C ARG A 200 6.51 -12.22 -3.12
N SER A 201 5.36 -11.62 -3.50
CA SER A 201 4.53 -12.13 -4.60
C SER A 201 5.31 -12.31 -5.90
N ALA A 202 6.19 -11.36 -6.24
CA ALA A 202 7.09 -11.45 -7.40
C ALA A 202 7.99 -12.70 -7.41
N ARG A 203 8.39 -13.20 -6.23
CA ARG A 203 9.21 -14.42 -6.08
C ARG A 203 8.37 -15.68 -6.18
N MET A 204 7.18 -15.66 -5.59
CA MET A 204 6.20 -16.72 -5.76
C MET A 204 5.86 -16.87 -7.25
N LEU A 205 5.58 -15.77 -7.94
CA LEU A 205 5.24 -15.78 -9.36
C LEU A 205 6.37 -16.30 -10.26
N HIS A 206 7.63 -15.98 -9.93
CA HIS A 206 8.79 -16.56 -10.61
C HIS A 206 8.90 -18.08 -10.41
N LYS A 207 8.42 -18.62 -9.27
CA LYS A 207 8.46 -20.05 -8.98
C LYS A 207 7.31 -20.81 -9.63
N VAL A 208 6.09 -20.28 -9.55
CA VAL A 208 4.87 -20.97 -10.02
C VAL A 208 4.54 -20.69 -11.48
N GLY A 209 5.00 -19.54 -12.02
CA GLY A 209 4.67 -19.06 -13.35
C GLY A 209 3.32 -18.35 -13.41
N ILE A 210 3.19 -17.37 -14.31
CA ILE A 210 1.95 -16.58 -14.48
C ILE A 210 0.78 -17.45 -14.97
N GLU A 211 1.05 -18.47 -15.79
CA GLU A 211 -0.01 -19.34 -16.33
C GLU A 211 -0.72 -20.15 -15.23
N ALA A 212 0.02 -20.65 -14.23
CA ALA A 212 -0.58 -21.32 -13.08
C ALA A 212 -1.45 -20.37 -12.25
N VAL A 213 -1.02 -19.12 -12.08
CA VAL A 213 -1.80 -18.09 -11.40
C VAL A 213 -3.09 -17.80 -12.17
N LYS A 214 -3.01 -17.57 -13.48
CA LYS A 214 -4.16 -17.32 -14.35
C LYS A 214 -5.17 -18.48 -14.28
N GLN A 215 -4.70 -19.72 -14.37
CA GLN A 215 -5.56 -20.90 -14.27
C GLN A 215 -6.29 -21.01 -12.92
N ALA A 216 -5.69 -20.50 -11.84
CA ALA A 216 -6.27 -20.59 -10.51
C ALA A 216 -7.29 -19.47 -10.20
N ILE A 217 -7.15 -18.29 -10.82
CA ILE A 217 -7.93 -17.10 -10.41
C ILE A 217 -8.95 -16.61 -11.44
N LEU A 218 -8.80 -16.95 -12.72
CA LEU A 218 -9.77 -16.62 -13.78
C LEU A 218 -10.94 -17.62 -13.73
#